data_AF-A0A7V1HDX8-F1
#
_entry.id   AF-A0A7V1HDX8-F1
#
_cell.length_a   1.000
_cell.length_b   1.000
_cell.length_c   1.000
_cell.angle_alpha   90.00
_cell.angle_beta   90.00
_cell.angle_gamma   90.00
#
_symmetry.space_group_name_H-M   'P 1'
#
loop_
_entity.id
_entity.type
_entity.pdbx_description
1 polymer ?
#
loop_
_entity_poly.entity_id
_entity_poly.type
_entity_poly.pdbx_seq_one_letter_code
_entity_poly.pdbx_strand_id
1 'polypeptide(L)'
;MVYGTGIVSDDFAMIVDLQNRGGLLSTLLPEGNFINIPVLHYTHGIFYYFTDTEHLFLINFLKTAYVILAFYMVSKFFSVFLNESSALTASFLFVFFPTHDSTNYFYLAQYLLLCFSFYLFAYYLAYKDQLIPAGIFATLASFISYGSPPVAFFLFILCLFKKYYKKAFVLLAPNIAFTFYYIVTSKIMAVSISRLPAKLHFKSLLKQFVFQIGSFIDAIIGPSFFLKVWYSILENSGTSIMLAVLFVVGYIMISKSIKQENQQNNVNKKLFAALIVLTLTSLAMFAVTGYYPQMAFNLGNRVTIYGSLLAAYLLVTIPVPQNVRRVVLLIFLVAIVGISAHWKQWNQHQMYVIDNIRKNKELASYDGAEPIYVSGNQYSRMGPFTHIEFLSEHFVVDSIFKLVGYEKLSARSLNKRFVYENGAIIDKKYNDEHPVGGTVMVYNSESDQLLAISAQ
;
A
#
# COMPACT_ATOMS: atom_id res chain seq x y z
N MET A 1 -8.17 -0.13 -14.49
CA MET A 1 -8.20 -0.84 -13.19
C MET A 1 -8.03 0.12 -12.01
N VAL A 2 -7.09 1.09 -12.04
CA VAL A 2 -6.79 1.95 -10.87
C VAL A 2 -7.60 3.26 -10.81
N TYR A 3 -7.96 3.84 -11.94
CA TYR A 3 -8.71 5.11 -11.99
C TYR A 3 -10.04 5.04 -11.24
N GLY A 4 -10.32 6.04 -10.40
CA GLY A 4 -11.57 6.17 -9.64
C GLY A 4 -11.55 5.47 -8.27
N THR A 5 -10.40 4.99 -7.82
CA THR A 5 -10.22 4.38 -6.50
C THR A 5 -9.93 5.40 -5.38
N GLY A 6 -9.82 6.69 -5.72
CA GLY A 6 -9.86 7.78 -4.76
C GLY A 6 -8.67 7.92 -3.82
N ILE A 7 -8.93 8.54 -2.68
CA ILE A 7 -8.02 8.76 -1.56
C ILE A 7 -8.56 8.04 -0.32
N VAL A 8 -7.65 7.56 0.53
CA VAL A 8 -7.96 6.69 1.68
C VAL A 8 -7.07 7.02 2.88
N SER A 9 -7.63 6.93 4.09
CA SER A 9 -6.93 7.03 5.37
C SER A 9 -5.97 8.23 5.45
N ASP A 10 -4.66 7.97 5.47
CA ASP A 10 -3.62 8.97 5.70
C ASP A 10 -3.61 10.01 4.57
N ASP A 11 -4.14 9.70 3.39
CA ASP A 11 -4.28 10.67 2.29
C ASP A 11 -5.01 11.95 2.77
N PHE A 12 -6.08 11.82 3.57
CA PHE A 12 -6.83 12.98 4.07
C PHE A 12 -5.98 13.87 4.98
N ALA A 13 -5.22 13.25 5.88
CA ALA A 13 -4.34 13.98 6.80
C ALA A 13 -3.18 14.65 6.06
N MET A 14 -2.65 14.01 5.02
CA MET A 14 -1.61 14.59 4.18
C MET A 14 -2.07 15.84 3.43
N ILE A 15 -3.32 15.86 2.95
CA ILE A 15 -3.89 17.04 2.28
C ILE A 15 -3.96 18.21 3.26
N VAL A 16 -4.55 18.01 4.45
CA VAL A 16 -4.69 19.05 5.47
C VAL A 16 -3.33 19.56 5.94
N ASP A 17 -2.40 18.65 6.23
CA ASP A 17 -1.06 19.01 6.70
C ASP A 17 -0.33 19.90 5.69
N LEU A 18 -0.38 19.58 4.40
CA LEU A 18 0.32 20.34 3.36
C LEU A 18 -0.38 21.67 3.03
N GLN A 19 -1.72 21.71 3.04
CA GLN A 19 -2.47 22.95 2.82
C GLN A 19 -2.22 23.98 3.94
N ASN A 20 -1.98 23.53 5.17
CA ASN A 20 -1.72 24.39 6.32
C ASN A 20 -0.30 24.99 6.38
N ARG A 21 0.63 24.61 5.50
CA ARG A 21 2.03 25.06 5.57
C ARG A 21 2.27 26.48 5.04
N GLY A 22 1.22 27.25 4.72
CA GLY A 22 1.34 28.66 4.35
C GLY A 22 1.85 28.92 2.93
N GLY A 23 1.83 27.92 2.03
CA GLY A 23 2.02 28.10 0.59
C GLY A 23 2.86 27.03 -0.12
N LEU A 24 2.96 27.12 -1.45
CA LEU A 24 3.69 26.12 -2.25
C LEU A 24 5.18 26.07 -1.92
N LEU A 25 5.83 27.22 -1.70
CA LEU A 25 7.28 27.29 -1.45
C LEU A 25 7.69 26.55 -0.17
N SER A 26 6.89 26.64 0.89
CA SER A 26 7.14 25.89 2.14
C SER A 26 6.91 24.40 1.98
N THR A 27 6.09 23.98 1.01
CA THR A 27 5.85 22.55 0.72
C THR A 27 6.92 21.92 -0.20
N LEU A 28 7.85 22.71 -0.78
CA LEU A 28 8.89 22.17 -1.67
C LEU A 28 9.95 21.34 -0.94
N LEU A 29 10.19 21.64 0.34
CA LEU A 29 11.17 20.90 1.13
C LEU A 29 10.48 19.79 1.93
N PRO A 30 11.08 18.59 2.02
CA PRO A 30 10.52 17.51 2.83
C PRO A 30 10.61 17.86 4.32
N GLU A 31 9.52 17.61 5.05
CA GLU A 31 9.48 17.79 6.51
C GLU A 31 8.89 16.55 7.21
N GLY A 32 9.09 16.45 8.52
CA GLY A 32 8.58 15.35 9.34
C GLY A 32 9.04 13.98 8.84
N ASN A 33 8.08 13.12 8.52
CA ASN A 33 8.40 11.77 8.01
C ASN A 33 9.06 11.77 6.63
N PHE A 34 8.83 12.79 5.81
CA PHE A 34 9.42 12.87 4.48
C PHE A 34 10.92 13.16 4.51
N ILE A 35 11.46 13.71 5.59
CA ILE A 35 12.92 13.85 5.76
C ILE A 35 13.58 12.48 5.62
N ASN A 36 13.00 11.43 6.18
CA ASN A 36 13.56 10.08 6.08
C ASN A 36 13.43 9.44 4.69
N ILE A 37 12.51 9.93 3.86
CA ILE A 37 12.17 9.34 2.55
C ILE A 37 11.88 10.47 1.54
N PRO A 38 12.88 11.31 1.21
CA PRO A 38 12.65 12.55 0.47
C PRO A 38 12.12 12.30 -0.94
N VAL A 39 12.47 11.17 -1.57
CA VAL A 39 11.92 10.84 -2.89
C VAL A 39 10.42 10.55 -2.81
N LEU A 40 9.91 10.07 -1.67
CA LEU A 40 8.46 9.91 -1.48
C LEU A 40 7.75 11.26 -1.50
N HIS A 41 8.35 12.28 -0.89
CA HIS A 41 7.80 13.64 -0.92
C HIS A 41 7.61 14.13 -2.35
N TYR A 42 8.65 14.02 -3.17
CA TYR A 42 8.64 14.52 -4.54
C TYR A 42 7.83 13.68 -5.53
N THR A 43 7.55 12.41 -5.19
CA THR A 43 6.74 11.53 -6.04
C THR A 43 5.28 11.45 -5.60
N HIS A 44 4.98 11.63 -4.32
CA HIS A 44 3.61 11.51 -3.81
C HIS A 44 3.22 12.72 -2.95
N GLY A 45 4.02 13.03 -1.93
CA GLY A 45 3.70 14.04 -0.92
C GLY A 45 3.29 15.41 -1.50
N ILE A 46 4.14 16.01 -2.34
CA ILE A 46 3.91 17.35 -2.88
C ILE A 46 2.60 17.48 -3.67
N PHE A 47 2.08 16.40 -4.24
CA PHE A 47 0.88 16.45 -5.08
C PHE A 47 -0.42 16.58 -4.28
N TYR A 48 -0.41 16.27 -2.97
CA TYR A 48 -1.56 16.53 -2.11
C TYR A 48 -1.81 18.03 -1.93
N TYR A 49 -0.81 18.90 -2.09
CA TYR A 49 -1.01 20.35 -2.06
C TYR A 49 -1.97 20.82 -3.17
N PHE A 50 -1.98 20.14 -4.31
CA PHE A 50 -2.81 20.47 -5.47
C PHE A 50 -4.14 19.69 -5.51
N THR A 51 -4.51 19.05 -4.41
CA THR A 51 -5.68 18.16 -4.36
C THR A 51 -6.54 18.47 -3.14
N ASP A 52 -7.85 18.26 -3.26
CA ASP A 52 -8.80 18.21 -2.17
C ASP A 52 -9.83 17.10 -2.42
N THR A 53 -10.86 17.01 -1.57
CA THR A 53 -11.93 16.00 -1.70
C THR A 53 -12.79 16.16 -2.96
N GLU A 54 -12.80 17.32 -3.61
CA GLU A 54 -13.60 17.62 -4.81
C GLU A 54 -12.76 17.48 -6.10
N HIS A 55 -11.43 17.60 -6.00
CA HIS A 55 -10.49 17.67 -7.12
C HIS A 55 -9.49 16.52 -7.16
N LEU A 56 -9.98 15.27 -7.11
CA LEU A 56 -9.16 14.06 -7.10
C LEU A 56 -8.52 13.67 -8.45
N PHE A 57 -8.68 14.48 -9.50
CA PHE A 57 -8.23 14.11 -10.85
C PHE A 57 -6.71 13.87 -10.91
N LEU A 58 -5.92 14.77 -10.33
CA LEU A 58 -4.45 14.69 -10.35
C LEU A 58 -3.95 13.40 -9.68
N ILE A 59 -4.47 13.07 -8.50
CA ILE A 59 -4.11 11.85 -7.77
C ILE A 59 -4.51 10.60 -8.56
N ASN A 60 -5.71 10.56 -9.13
CA ASN A 60 -6.15 9.42 -9.96
C ASN A 60 -5.28 9.24 -11.22
N PHE A 61 -4.85 10.35 -11.84
CA PHE A 61 -3.94 10.33 -12.97
C PHE A 61 -2.56 9.80 -12.56
N LEU A 62 -1.95 10.35 -11.50
CA LEU A 62 -0.64 9.94 -11.00
C LEU A 62 -0.62 8.47 -10.58
N LYS A 63 -1.66 8.01 -9.86
CA LYS A 63 -1.81 6.58 -9.51
C LYS A 63 -1.78 5.68 -10.74
N THR A 64 -2.53 6.06 -11.76
CA THR A 64 -2.60 5.30 -13.01
C THR A 64 -1.26 5.32 -13.75
N ALA A 65 -0.60 6.48 -13.85
CA ALA A 65 0.70 6.63 -14.47
C ALA A 65 1.77 5.79 -13.77
N TYR A 66 1.79 5.79 -12.43
CA TYR A 66 2.73 4.99 -11.63
C TYR A 66 2.50 3.50 -11.78
N VAL A 67 1.26 3.02 -11.85
CA VAL A 67 0.98 1.60 -12.13
C VAL A 67 1.43 1.20 -13.54
N ILE A 68 1.21 2.04 -14.56
CA ILE A 68 1.68 1.77 -15.93
C ILE A 68 3.21 1.72 -15.97
N LEU A 69 3.86 2.70 -15.34
CA LEU A 69 5.32 2.76 -15.23
C LEU A 69 5.88 1.54 -14.50
N ALA A 70 5.25 1.16 -13.39
CA ALA A 70 5.60 -0.02 -12.61
C ALA A 70 5.50 -1.30 -13.45
N PHE A 71 4.40 -1.49 -14.16
CA PHE A 71 4.20 -2.63 -15.04
C PHE A 71 5.27 -2.72 -16.14
N TYR A 72 5.57 -1.60 -16.80
CA TYR A 72 6.64 -1.52 -17.79
C TYR A 72 7.99 -1.92 -17.18
N MET A 73 8.38 -1.31 -16.06
CA MET A 73 9.65 -1.56 -15.39
C MET A 73 9.82 -3.01 -14.93
N VAL A 74 8.79 -3.59 -14.33
CA VAL A 74 8.79 -4.99 -13.88
C VAL A 74 8.85 -5.93 -15.08
N SER A 75 8.17 -5.63 -16.20
CA SER A 75 8.23 -6.47 -17.41
C SER A 75 9.62 -6.49 -18.04
N LYS A 76 10.35 -5.36 -18.01
CA LYS A 76 11.75 -5.32 -18.42
C LYS A 76 12.65 -6.14 -17.51
N PHE A 77 12.39 -6.19 -16.21
CA PHE A 77 13.10 -7.08 -15.31
C PHE A 77 12.85 -8.55 -15.65
N PHE A 78 11.58 -8.97 -15.75
CA PHE A 78 11.26 -10.37 -16.01
C PHE A 78 11.68 -10.84 -17.40
N SER A 79 11.77 -9.96 -18.40
CA SER A 79 12.26 -10.33 -19.74
C SER A 79 13.74 -10.73 -19.78
N VAL A 80 14.49 -10.48 -18.70
CA VAL A 80 15.85 -11.02 -18.53
C VAL A 80 15.83 -12.53 -18.26
N PHE A 81 14.71 -13.08 -17.79
CA PHE A 81 14.61 -14.46 -17.29
C PHE A 81 13.52 -15.29 -17.96
N LEU A 82 12.51 -14.65 -18.54
CA LEU A 82 11.32 -15.27 -19.13
C LEU A 82 11.15 -14.76 -20.56
N ASN A 83 10.44 -15.54 -21.38
CA ASN A 83 9.96 -15.03 -22.67
C ASN A 83 8.99 -13.85 -22.49
N GLU A 84 8.78 -13.07 -23.56
CA GLU A 84 8.03 -11.81 -23.52
C GLU A 84 6.62 -11.94 -22.93
N SER A 85 5.84 -12.92 -23.39
CA SER A 85 4.47 -13.16 -22.91
C SER A 85 4.45 -13.50 -21.41
N SER A 86 5.40 -14.31 -20.93
CA SER A 86 5.47 -14.69 -19.52
C SER A 86 6.05 -13.59 -18.65
N ALA A 87 6.95 -12.76 -19.19
CA ALA A 87 7.41 -11.56 -18.50
C ALA A 87 6.25 -10.59 -18.28
N LEU A 88 5.43 -10.33 -19.31
CA LEU A 88 4.22 -9.51 -19.19
C LEU A 88 3.22 -10.10 -18.19
N THR A 89 3.01 -11.43 -18.24
CA THR A 89 2.09 -12.11 -17.32
C THR A 89 2.58 -12.04 -15.86
N ALA A 90 3.87 -12.32 -15.62
CA ALA A 90 4.46 -12.25 -14.29
C ALA A 90 4.43 -10.82 -13.73
N SER A 91 4.68 -9.82 -14.58
CA SER A 91 4.54 -8.41 -14.20
C SER A 91 3.11 -8.03 -13.89
N PHE A 92 2.14 -8.48 -14.69
CA PHE A 92 0.73 -8.17 -14.46
C PHE A 92 0.27 -8.76 -13.13
N LEU A 93 0.59 -10.04 -12.89
CA LEU A 93 0.29 -10.72 -11.64
C LEU A 93 0.99 -10.07 -10.45
N PHE A 94 2.27 -9.70 -10.60
CA PHE A 94 2.99 -9.03 -9.53
C PHE A 94 2.39 -7.67 -9.22
N VAL A 95 2.14 -6.83 -10.24
CA VAL A 95 1.60 -5.48 -10.01
C VAL A 95 0.21 -5.57 -9.39
N PHE A 96 -0.65 -6.45 -9.85
CA PHE A 96 -2.04 -6.54 -9.39
C PHE A 96 -2.30 -7.70 -8.44
N PHE A 97 -1.30 -8.20 -7.70
CA PHE A 97 -1.52 -9.40 -6.90
C PHE A 97 -2.58 -9.14 -5.81
N PRO A 98 -3.60 -10.02 -5.64
CA PRO A 98 -4.74 -9.76 -4.77
C PRO A 98 -4.41 -9.36 -3.33
N THR A 99 -3.29 -9.84 -2.79
CA THR A 99 -2.99 -9.70 -1.36
C THR A 99 -2.14 -8.49 -1.01
N HIS A 100 -1.72 -7.67 -1.98
CA HIS A 100 -1.11 -6.37 -1.72
C HIS A 100 -1.84 -5.22 -2.43
N ASP A 101 -3.13 -5.38 -2.74
CA ASP A 101 -3.91 -4.42 -3.50
C ASP A 101 -3.79 -2.95 -3.03
N SER A 102 -3.56 -2.71 -1.74
CA SER A 102 -3.27 -1.39 -1.19
C SER A 102 -2.09 -0.67 -1.86
N THR A 103 -1.05 -1.37 -2.33
CA THR A 103 0.07 -0.71 -3.06
C THR A 103 -0.33 -0.23 -4.45
N ASN A 104 -1.52 -0.57 -4.94
CA ASN A 104 -2.03 -0.12 -6.24
C ASN A 104 -3.08 0.97 -6.08
N TYR A 105 -3.89 0.87 -5.03
CA TYR A 105 -5.11 1.65 -4.89
C TYR A 105 -5.05 2.68 -3.77
N PHE A 106 -4.12 2.60 -2.82
CA PHE A 106 -3.87 3.67 -1.85
C PHE A 106 -2.68 4.51 -2.34
N TYR A 107 -2.89 5.80 -2.61
CA TYR A 107 -1.89 6.64 -3.27
C TYR A 107 -0.60 6.71 -2.46
N LEU A 108 -0.68 7.01 -1.15
CA LEU A 108 0.52 7.04 -0.33
C LEU A 108 1.23 5.68 -0.33
N ALA A 109 0.52 4.56 -0.18
CA ALA A 109 1.16 3.23 -0.15
C ALA A 109 1.77 2.77 -1.49
N GLN A 110 1.46 3.46 -2.60
CA GLN A 110 1.97 3.12 -3.93
C GLN A 110 3.49 3.27 -4.07
N TYR A 111 4.13 4.00 -3.16
CA TYR A 111 5.59 4.09 -3.08
C TYR A 111 6.27 2.73 -2.96
N LEU A 112 5.62 1.73 -2.34
CA LEU A 112 6.19 0.39 -2.23
C LEU A 112 6.29 -0.28 -3.59
N LEU A 113 5.23 -0.19 -4.41
CA LEU A 113 5.26 -0.69 -5.77
C LEU A 113 6.34 0.03 -6.59
N LEU A 114 6.40 1.36 -6.50
CA LEU A 114 7.37 2.16 -7.24
C LEU A 114 8.82 1.86 -6.81
N CYS A 115 9.07 1.64 -5.52
CA CYS A 115 10.35 1.17 -4.97
C CYS A 115 10.78 -0.14 -5.62
N PHE A 116 9.89 -1.12 -5.69
CA PHE A 116 10.16 -2.39 -6.36
C PHE A 116 10.45 -2.18 -7.84
N SER A 117 9.60 -1.45 -8.54
CA SER A 117 9.74 -1.19 -9.97
C SER A 117 11.06 -0.50 -10.32
N PHE A 118 11.47 0.52 -9.56
CA PHE A 118 12.75 1.19 -9.76
C PHE A 118 13.94 0.25 -9.56
N TYR A 119 13.95 -0.57 -8.51
CA TYR A 119 15.03 -1.53 -8.30
C TYR A 119 15.08 -2.62 -9.37
N LEU A 120 13.93 -3.21 -9.71
CA LEU A 120 13.84 -4.24 -10.73
C LEU A 120 14.28 -3.69 -12.10
N PHE A 121 13.92 -2.43 -12.41
CA PHE A 121 14.39 -1.75 -13.60
C PHE A 121 15.88 -1.41 -13.55
N ALA A 122 16.40 -0.99 -12.39
CA ALA A 122 17.83 -0.77 -12.18
C ALA A 122 18.63 -2.04 -12.48
N TYR A 123 18.13 -3.21 -12.04
CA TYR A 123 18.75 -4.48 -12.38
C TYR A 123 18.71 -4.76 -13.90
N TYR A 124 17.60 -4.48 -14.59
CA TYR A 124 17.52 -4.61 -16.04
C TYR A 124 18.56 -3.72 -16.76
N LEU A 125 18.68 -2.45 -16.34
CA LEU A 125 19.66 -1.51 -16.89
C LEU A 125 21.10 -1.98 -16.63
N ALA A 126 21.40 -2.44 -15.42
CA ALA A 126 22.69 -3.01 -15.07
C ALA A 126 22.98 -4.28 -15.88
N TYR A 127 21.98 -5.14 -16.12
CA TYR A 127 22.12 -6.31 -16.98
C TYR A 127 22.54 -5.93 -18.40
N LYS A 128 22.02 -4.82 -18.94
CA LYS A 128 22.40 -4.21 -20.22
C LYS A 128 23.68 -3.34 -20.17
N ASP A 129 24.44 -3.42 -19.08
CA ASP A 129 25.68 -2.67 -18.83
C ASP A 129 25.52 -1.14 -18.78
N GLN A 130 24.29 -0.65 -18.59
CA GLN A 130 23.97 0.76 -18.38
C GLN A 130 24.05 1.10 -16.88
N LEU A 131 25.27 1.15 -16.35
CA LEU A 131 25.50 1.25 -14.90
C LEU A 131 25.11 2.60 -14.28
N ILE A 132 25.29 3.71 -15.00
CA ILE A 132 24.92 5.05 -14.50
C ILE A 132 23.40 5.14 -14.28
N PRO A 133 22.54 4.88 -15.28
CA PRO A 133 21.10 4.95 -15.05
C PRO A 133 20.62 3.86 -14.07
N ALA A 134 21.27 2.69 -14.03
CA ALA A 134 21.00 1.69 -12.98
C ALA A 134 21.26 2.27 -11.58
N GLY A 135 22.38 2.98 -11.38
CA GLY A 135 22.67 3.67 -10.12
C GLY A 135 21.65 4.74 -9.77
N ILE A 136 21.19 5.54 -10.75
CA ILE A 136 20.15 6.56 -10.53
C ILE A 136 18.85 5.90 -10.04
N PHE A 137 18.36 4.86 -10.73
CA PHE A 137 17.14 4.17 -10.33
C PHE A 137 17.29 3.45 -8.99
N ALA A 138 18.45 2.87 -8.69
CA ALA A 138 18.73 2.28 -7.38
C ALA A 138 18.74 3.34 -6.25
N THR A 139 19.24 4.55 -6.51
CA THR A 139 19.16 5.68 -5.58
C THR A 139 17.71 6.13 -5.35
N LEU A 140 16.94 6.34 -6.42
CA LEU A 140 15.52 6.69 -6.31
C LEU A 140 14.75 5.63 -5.52
N ALA A 141 14.98 4.34 -5.79
CA ALA A 141 14.37 3.24 -5.07
C ALA A 141 14.77 3.20 -3.58
N SER A 142 16.03 3.53 -3.27
CA SER A 142 16.51 3.54 -1.88
C SER A 142 15.79 4.62 -1.05
N PHE A 143 15.71 5.84 -1.60
CA PHE A 143 15.23 7.03 -0.87
C PHE A 143 13.71 7.25 -0.93
N ILE A 144 12.96 6.40 -1.65
CA ILE A 144 11.48 6.47 -1.67
C ILE A 144 10.83 5.69 -0.52
N SER A 145 11.55 4.70 0.04
CA SER A 145 10.96 3.73 0.97
C SER A 145 12.00 3.26 1.98
N TYR A 146 11.66 3.32 3.27
CA TYR A 146 12.43 2.63 4.31
C TYR A 146 12.31 1.08 4.22
N GLY A 147 11.37 0.57 3.40
CA GLY A 147 11.26 -0.84 3.04
C GLY A 147 12.16 -1.25 1.86
N SER A 148 13.02 -0.36 1.36
CA SER A 148 13.96 -0.63 0.28
C SER A 148 15.06 -1.70 0.58
N PRO A 149 15.57 -1.88 1.82
CA PRO A 149 16.73 -2.75 2.05
C PRO A 149 16.59 -4.22 1.63
N PRO A 150 15.46 -4.92 1.90
CA PRO A 150 15.28 -6.29 1.42
C PRO A 150 15.37 -6.40 -0.12
N VAL A 151 14.88 -5.39 -0.85
CA VAL A 151 14.89 -5.38 -2.33
C VAL A 151 16.31 -5.16 -2.85
N ALA A 152 17.05 -4.22 -2.27
CA ALA A 152 18.45 -3.99 -2.62
C ALA A 152 19.32 -5.23 -2.37
N PHE A 153 19.13 -5.86 -1.21
CA PHE A 153 19.86 -7.05 -0.82
C PHE A 153 19.53 -8.26 -1.72
N PHE A 154 18.26 -8.43 -2.08
CA PHE A 154 17.83 -9.41 -3.08
C PHE A 154 18.59 -9.28 -4.40
N LEU A 155 18.65 -8.07 -4.96
CA LEU A 155 19.33 -7.83 -6.23
C LEU A 155 20.83 -8.02 -6.13
N PHE A 156 21.43 -7.62 -5.00
CA PHE A 156 22.82 -7.90 -4.69
C PHE A 156 23.11 -9.41 -4.73
N ILE A 157 22.33 -10.22 -4.00
CA ILE A 157 22.47 -11.68 -3.96
C ILE A 157 22.28 -12.30 -5.35
N LEU A 158 21.29 -11.84 -6.12
CA LEU A 158 21.08 -12.27 -7.49
C LEU A 158 22.29 -11.99 -8.40
N CYS A 159 22.90 -10.81 -8.27
CA CYS A 159 24.13 -10.47 -8.98
C CYS A 159 25.31 -11.34 -8.53
N LEU A 160 25.43 -11.65 -7.23
CA LEU A 160 26.47 -12.57 -6.73
C LEU A 160 26.31 -13.97 -7.32
N PHE A 161 25.09 -14.53 -7.36
CA PHE A 161 24.84 -15.82 -8.01
C PHE A 161 25.19 -15.82 -9.50
N LYS A 162 25.14 -14.66 -10.16
CA LYS A 162 25.56 -14.47 -11.55
C LYS A 162 27.02 -14.05 -11.72
N LYS A 163 27.78 -13.88 -10.62
CA LYS A 163 29.17 -13.38 -10.61
C LYS A 163 29.32 -11.96 -11.18
N TYR A 164 28.28 -11.13 -11.07
CA TYR A 164 28.26 -9.75 -11.55
C TYR A 164 28.61 -8.75 -10.45
N TYR A 165 29.83 -8.80 -9.92
CA TYR A 165 30.23 -8.03 -8.73
C TYR A 165 30.11 -6.51 -8.91
N LYS A 166 30.55 -5.96 -10.06
CA LYS A 166 30.43 -4.53 -10.36
C LYS A 166 28.97 -4.07 -10.37
N LYS A 167 28.09 -4.87 -10.99
CA LYS A 167 26.64 -4.60 -11.04
C LYS A 167 26.02 -4.70 -9.64
N ALA A 168 26.45 -5.69 -8.85
CA ALA A 168 26.02 -5.88 -7.47
C ALA A 168 26.30 -4.62 -6.62
N PHE A 169 27.51 -4.07 -6.74
CA PHE A 169 27.90 -2.86 -6.02
C PHE A 169 27.05 -1.64 -6.42
N VAL A 170 26.85 -1.42 -7.72
CA VAL A 170 26.01 -0.31 -8.23
C VAL A 170 24.58 -0.36 -7.69
N LEU A 171 24.00 -1.56 -7.55
CA LEU A 171 22.64 -1.73 -7.05
C LEU A 171 22.54 -1.63 -5.52
N LEU A 172 23.59 -1.99 -4.78
CA LEU A 172 23.59 -2.01 -3.31
C LEU A 172 24.07 -0.69 -2.68
N ALA A 173 25.07 -0.04 -3.26
CA ALA A 173 25.73 1.13 -2.66
C ALA A 173 24.77 2.28 -2.30
N PRO A 174 23.77 2.65 -3.14
CA PRO A 174 22.79 3.67 -2.77
C PRO A 174 21.96 3.29 -1.54
N ASN A 175 21.67 2.01 -1.34
CA ASN A 175 20.89 1.55 -0.20
C ASN A 175 21.70 1.58 1.11
N ILE A 176 23.01 1.30 1.03
CA ILE A 176 23.92 1.47 2.17
C ILE A 176 23.96 2.94 2.59
N ALA A 177 24.13 3.84 1.62
CA ALA A 177 24.11 5.28 1.88
C ALA A 177 22.77 5.74 2.48
N PHE A 178 21.65 5.25 1.93
CA PHE A 178 20.31 5.51 2.46
C PHE A 178 20.13 4.98 3.90
N THR A 179 20.60 3.78 4.20
CA THR A 179 20.50 3.19 5.54
C THR A 179 21.27 4.03 6.56
N PHE A 180 22.48 4.47 6.20
CA PHE A 180 23.25 5.40 7.03
C PHE A 180 22.51 6.73 7.22
N TYR A 181 22.03 7.32 6.14
CA TYR A 181 21.21 8.55 6.17
C TYR A 181 20.02 8.42 7.11
N TYR A 182 19.22 7.36 6.96
CA TYR A 182 18.03 7.09 7.77
C TYR A 182 18.37 6.96 9.27
N ILE A 183 19.48 6.30 9.62
CA ILE A 183 19.92 6.19 11.01
C ILE A 183 20.29 7.57 11.55
N VAL A 184 21.05 8.36 10.79
CA VAL A 184 21.44 9.72 11.21
C VAL A 184 20.20 10.59 11.45
N THR A 185 19.27 10.65 10.50
CA THR A 185 18.09 11.51 10.62
C THR A 185 17.11 11.03 11.70
N SER A 186 16.85 9.72 11.78
CA SER A 186 15.83 9.18 12.68
C SER A 186 16.32 8.88 14.10
N LYS A 187 17.60 8.57 14.31
CA LYS A 187 18.16 8.21 15.63
C LYS A 187 19.08 9.26 16.22
N ILE A 188 19.92 9.89 15.41
CA ILE A 188 20.92 10.84 15.92
C ILE A 188 20.32 12.24 16.01
N MET A 189 19.73 12.72 14.91
CA MET A 189 19.11 14.04 14.87
C MET A 189 17.68 14.06 15.42
N ALA A 190 17.03 12.89 15.49
CA ALA A 190 15.64 12.73 15.97
C ALA A 190 14.62 13.65 15.26
N VAL A 191 14.89 14.02 14.01
CA VAL A 191 14.02 14.93 13.22
C VAL A 191 12.83 14.23 12.58
N SER A 192 12.70 12.92 12.79
CA SER A 192 11.68 12.08 12.14
C SER A 192 11.40 10.81 12.93
N ILE A 193 10.24 10.18 12.69
CA ILE A 193 9.80 9.00 13.46
C ILE A 193 10.75 7.83 13.22
N SER A 194 11.37 7.37 14.31
CA SER A 194 12.22 6.18 14.29
C SER A 194 11.37 4.91 14.33
N ARG A 195 11.52 4.04 13.32
CA ARG A 195 10.87 2.72 13.27
C ARG A 195 11.70 1.60 13.92
N LEU A 196 12.94 1.91 14.30
CA LEU A 196 13.83 0.96 14.95
C LEU A 196 13.61 0.95 16.47
N PRO A 197 13.50 -0.22 17.11
CA PRO A 197 13.36 -0.28 18.56
C PRO A 197 14.62 0.23 19.27
N ALA A 198 14.46 0.74 20.48
CA ALA A 198 15.60 1.21 21.30
C ALA A 198 16.49 0.04 21.79
N LYS A 199 15.89 -1.14 22.00
CA LYS A 199 16.58 -2.37 22.41
C LYS A 199 16.08 -3.54 21.59
N LEU A 200 17.00 -4.39 21.13
CA LEU A 200 16.68 -5.64 20.45
C LEU A 200 16.82 -6.81 21.42
N HIS A 201 15.72 -7.47 21.72
CA HIS A 201 15.71 -8.71 22.51
C HIS A 201 15.60 -9.91 21.58
N PHE A 202 16.63 -10.77 21.57
CA PHE A 202 16.69 -11.93 20.68
C PHE A 202 15.45 -12.84 20.78
N LYS A 203 14.97 -13.12 22.01
CA LYS A 203 13.75 -13.92 22.23
C LYS A 203 12.50 -13.29 21.59
N SER A 204 12.35 -11.97 21.70
CA SER A 204 11.24 -11.24 21.08
C SER A 204 11.35 -11.28 19.56
N LEU A 205 12.55 -11.04 19.02
CA LEU A 205 12.81 -11.07 17.59
C LEU A 205 12.50 -12.45 17.00
N LEU A 206 12.94 -13.53 17.63
CA LEU A 206 12.66 -14.89 17.18
C LEU A 206 11.16 -15.20 17.19
N LYS A 207 10.45 -14.82 18.27
CA LYS A 207 8.99 -14.97 18.36
C LYS A 207 8.29 -14.21 17.23
N GLN A 208 8.68 -12.96 16.99
CA GLN A 208 8.11 -12.14 15.92
C GLN A 208 8.42 -12.70 14.55
N PHE A 209 9.63 -13.21 14.32
CA PHE A 209 10.00 -13.82 13.04
C PHE A 209 9.18 -15.07 12.72
N VAL A 210 8.96 -15.95 13.71
CA VAL A 210 8.08 -17.12 13.55
C VAL A 210 6.65 -16.70 13.24
N PHE A 211 6.14 -15.67 13.93
CA PHE A 211 4.82 -15.11 13.66
C PHE A 211 4.72 -14.52 12.25
N GLN A 212 5.76 -13.81 11.79
CA GLN A 212 5.85 -13.28 10.43
C GLN A 212 5.79 -14.40 9.38
N ILE A 213 6.50 -15.52 9.59
CA ILE A 213 6.40 -16.70 8.71
C ILE A 213 4.98 -17.26 8.67
N GLY A 214 4.34 -17.45 9.83
CA GLY A 214 2.97 -17.97 9.89
C GLY A 214 1.97 -17.07 9.16
N SER A 215 2.02 -15.77 9.45
CA SER A 215 1.17 -14.77 8.78
C SER A 215 1.44 -14.68 7.28
N PHE A 216 2.69 -14.84 6.86
CA PHE A 216 3.10 -14.85 5.45
C PHE A 216 2.48 -16.01 4.69
N ILE A 217 2.57 -17.22 5.24
CA ILE A 217 2.00 -18.42 4.61
C ILE A 217 0.49 -18.25 4.45
N ASP A 218 -0.20 -17.78 5.50
CA ASP A 218 -1.63 -17.51 5.46
C ASP A 218 -2.01 -16.48 4.38
N ALA A 219 -1.26 -15.39 4.30
CA ALA A 219 -1.52 -14.30 3.36
C ALA A 219 -1.18 -14.63 1.90
N ILE A 220 -0.28 -15.58 1.61
CA ILE A 220 0.15 -15.88 0.23
C ILE A 220 -0.50 -17.15 -0.34
N ILE A 221 -0.75 -18.18 0.48
CA ILE A 221 -1.31 -19.46 0.04
C ILE A 221 -2.23 -20.13 1.08
N GLY A 222 -2.55 -19.48 2.20
CA GLY A 222 -3.41 -20.06 3.23
C GLY A 222 -4.87 -19.61 3.16
N PRO A 223 -5.66 -19.90 4.21
CA PRO A 223 -7.07 -19.57 4.26
C PRO A 223 -7.39 -18.10 3.92
N SER A 224 -6.64 -17.14 4.47
CA SER A 224 -6.88 -15.72 4.20
C SER A 224 -6.66 -15.36 2.73
N PHE A 225 -5.66 -15.95 2.07
CA PHE A 225 -5.43 -15.78 0.64
C PHE A 225 -6.64 -16.26 -0.18
N PHE A 226 -7.13 -17.47 0.08
CA PHE A 226 -8.27 -18.02 -0.67
C PHE A 226 -9.55 -17.24 -0.43
N LEU A 227 -9.81 -16.82 0.82
CA LEU A 227 -10.95 -15.97 1.15
C LEU A 227 -10.84 -14.61 0.45
N LYS A 228 -9.64 -14.02 0.38
CA LYS A 228 -9.41 -12.76 -0.35
C LYS A 228 -9.76 -12.94 -1.83
N VAL A 229 -9.27 -13.99 -2.49
CA VAL A 229 -9.60 -14.28 -3.90
C VAL A 229 -11.11 -14.52 -4.08
N TRP A 230 -11.71 -15.34 -3.22
CA TRP A 230 -13.14 -15.67 -3.29
C TRP A 230 -14.03 -14.43 -3.15
N TYR A 231 -13.86 -13.65 -2.07
CA TYR A 231 -14.68 -12.46 -1.87
C TYR A 231 -14.40 -11.41 -2.93
N SER A 232 -13.16 -11.27 -3.39
CA SER A 232 -12.85 -10.38 -4.53
C SER A 232 -13.64 -10.75 -5.78
N ILE A 233 -13.85 -12.04 -6.07
CA ILE A 233 -14.68 -12.47 -7.21
C ILE A 233 -16.13 -12.03 -7.01
N LEU A 234 -16.66 -12.13 -5.79
CA LEU A 234 -18.04 -11.75 -5.45
C LEU A 234 -18.30 -10.23 -5.53
N GLU A 235 -17.27 -9.40 -5.37
CA GLU A 235 -17.38 -7.93 -5.51
C GLU A 235 -17.57 -7.47 -6.97
N ASN A 236 -17.53 -8.39 -7.95
CA ASN A 236 -17.73 -8.03 -9.34
C ASN A 236 -19.17 -7.63 -9.64
N SER A 237 -19.33 -6.50 -10.31
CA SER A 237 -20.59 -6.07 -10.92
C SER A 237 -20.67 -6.51 -12.39
N GLY A 238 -21.85 -6.41 -13.02
CA GLY A 238 -22.00 -6.74 -14.44
C GLY A 238 -21.04 -5.97 -15.36
N THR A 239 -20.73 -4.71 -15.02
CA THR A 239 -19.79 -3.88 -15.78
C THR A 239 -18.34 -4.32 -15.57
N SER A 240 -17.95 -4.74 -14.37
CA SER A 240 -16.60 -5.23 -14.10
C SER A 240 -16.36 -6.57 -14.79
N ILE A 241 -17.36 -7.47 -14.80
CA ILE A 241 -17.30 -8.74 -15.56
C ILE A 241 -17.14 -8.47 -17.06
N MET A 242 -17.94 -7.55 -17.62
CA MET A 242 -17.81 -7.17 -19.04
C MET A 242 -16.39 -6.69 -19.37
N LEU A 243 -15.80 -5.83 -18.53
CA LEU A 243 -14.43 -5.35 -18.71
C LEU A 243 -13.40 -6.49 -18.59
N ALA A 244 -13.59 -7.44 -17.67
CA ALA A 244 -12.74 -8.62 -17.55
C ALA A 244 -12.81 -9.47 -18.83
N VAL A 245 -14.01 -9.71 -19.36
CA VAL A 245 -14.20 -10.46 -20.62
C VAL A 245 -13.54 -9.74 -21.79
N LEU A 246 -13.72 -8.43 -21.93
CA LEU A 246 -13.06 -7.63 -22.98
C LEU A 246 -11.53 -7.72 -22.87
N PHE A 247 -10.99 -7.67 -21.66
CA PHE A 247 -9.56 -7.83 -21.43
C PHE A 247 -9.06 -9.22 -21.82
N VAL A 248 -9.78 -10.28 -21.45
CA VAL A 248 -9.44 -11.67 -21.85
C VAL A 248 -9.49 -11.82 -23.37
N VAL A 249 -10.54 -11.33 -24.02
CA VAL A 249 -10.69 -11.42 -25.48
C VAL A 249 -9.57 -10.64 -26.17
N GLY A 250 -9.30 -9.41 -25.74
CA GLY A 250 -8.19 -8.61 -26.26
C GLY A 250 -6.84 -9.28 -26.06
N TYR A 251 -6.58 -9.83 -24.88
CA TYR A 251 -5.35 -10.60 -24.60
C TYR A 251 -5.23 -11.82 -25.52
N ILE A 252 -6.32 -12.59 -25.71
CA ILE A 252 -6.31 -13.74 -26.61
C ILE A 252 -6.01 -13.31 -28.05
N MET A 253 -6.65 -12.24 -28.54
CA MET A 253 -6.42 -11.72 -29.88
C MET A 253 -4.96 -11.29 -30.10
N ILE A 254 -4.36 -10.58 -29.14
CA ILE A 254 -2.95 -10.19 -29.19
C ILE A 254 -2.04 -11.41 -29.07
N SER A 255 -2.35 -12.35 -28.17
CA SER A 255 -1.53 -13.55 -27.96
C SER A 255 -1.49 -14.48 -29.17
N LYS A 256 -2.53 -14.47 -30.02
CA LYS A 256 -2.58 -15.20 -31.28
C LYS A 256 -1.75 -14.55 -32.39
N SER A 257 -1.53 -13.23 -32.34
CA SER A 257 -0.72 -12.52 -33.33
C SER A 257 0.78 -12.63 -33.04
N ILE A 258 1.16 -12.85 -31.79
CA ILE A 258 2.54 -13.11 -31.37
C ILE A 258 2.88 -14.56 -31.73
N LYS A 259 3.87 -14.77 -32.61
CA LYS A 259 4.44 -16.11 -32.87
C LYS A 259 4.91 -16.69 -31.54
N GLN A 260 4.20 -17.69 -31.02
CA GLN A 260 4.59 -18.38 -29.80
C GLN A 260 5.87 -19.18 -30.07
N GLU A 261 7.02 -18.67 -29.62
CA GLU A 261 8.15 -19.54 -29.36
C GLU A 261 7.73 -20.49 -28.23
N ASN A 262 7.63 -21.78 -28.57
CA ASN A 262 7.36 -22.89 -27.65
C ASN A 262 8.54 -23.13 -26.68
N GLN A 263 9.12 -22.07 -26.10
CA GLN A 263 10.05 -22.19 -25.00
C GLN A 263 9.26 -22.29 -23.69
N GLN A 264 9.32 -23.47 -23.10
CA GLN A 264 8.81 -23.72 -21.77
C GLN A 264 9.66 -22.89 -20.78
N ASN A 265 9.02 -21.91 -20.11
CA ASN A 265 9.69 -21.11 -19.10
C ASN A 265 9.95 -21.96 -17.86
N ASN A 266 11.14 -22.51 -17.78
CA ASN A 266 11.60 -23.24 -16.61
C ASN A 266 12.00 -22.27 -15.49
N VAL A 267 11.87 -22.74 -14.25
CA VAL A 267 12.28 -21.98 -13.07
C VAL A 267 13.79 -21.68 -13.14
N ASN A 268 14.14 -20.40 -13.19
CA ASN A 268 15.51 -19.93 -13.07
C ASN A 268 15.96 -20.06 -11.61
N LYS A 269 16.76 -21.08 -11.32
CA LYS A 269 17.21 -21.42 -9.96
C LYS A 269 17.84 -20.25 -9.21
N LYS A 270 18.61 -19.40 -9.89
CA LYS A 270 19.28 -18.24 -9.28
C LYS A 270 18.29 -17.15 -8.89
N LEU A 271 17.34 -16.84 -9.77
CA LEU A 271 16.27 -15.88 -9.47
C LEU A 271 15.37 -16.40 -8.35
N PHE A 272 14.96 -17.67 -8.42
CA PHE A 272 14.14 -18.30 -7.38
C PHE A 272 14.80 -18.24 -6.00
N ALA A 273 16.07 -18.65 -5.90
CA ALA A 273 16.82 -18.57 -4.64
C ALA A 273 16.92 -17.12 -4.12
N ALA A 274 17.16 -16.14 -5.01
CA ALA A 274 17.21 -14.74 -4.62
C ALA A 274 15.84 -14.21 -4.15
N LEU A 275 14.73 -14.61 -4.78
CA LEU A 275 13.36 -14.25 -4.34
C LEU A 275 12.99 -14.87 -2.98
N ILE A 276 13.51 -16.06 -2.65
CA ILE A 276 13.40 -16.61 -1.29
C ILE A 276 14.15 -15.70 -0.30
N VAL A 277 15.36 -15.25 -0.64
CA VAL A 277 16.13 -14.32 0.20
C VAL A 277 15.40 -12.98 0.38
N LEU A 278 14.77 -12.44 -0.68
CA LEU A 278 13.91 -11.25 -0.58
C LEU A 278 12.82 -11.45 0.47
N THR A 279 12.13 -12.59 0.39
CA THR A 279 11.04 -12.93 1.29
C THR A 279 11.55 -13.01 2.73
N LEU A 280 12.57 -13.83 2.99
CA LEU A 280 13.10 -14.03 4.34
C LEU A 280 13.66 -12.75 4.95
N THR A 281 14.37 -11.93 4.18
CA THR A 281 14.90 -10.65 4.68
C THR A 281 13.81 -9.62 4.95
N SER A 282 12.72 -9.62 4.16
CA SER A 282 11.56 -8.78 4.47
C SER A 282 10.85 -9.22 5.76
N LEU A 283 10.69 -10.53 6.00
CA LEU A 283 10.11 -11.04 7.24
C LEU A 283 10.99 -10.69 8.46
N ALA A 284 12.32 -10.74 8.30
CA ALA A 284 13.25 -10.31 9.35
C ALA A 284 13.13 -8.80 9.63
N MET A 285 13.00 -7.98 8.59
CA MET A 285 12.79 -6.53 8.73
C MET A 285 11.50 -6.22 9.52
N PHE A 286 10.38 -6.86 9.21
CA PHE A 286 9.13 -6.66 9.95
C PHE A 286 9.15 -7.29 11.36
N ALA A 287 9.93 -8.36 11.57
CA ALA A 287 10.15 -8.92 12.90
C ALA A 287 10.94 -7.96 13.82
N VAL A 288 11.88 -7.20 13.26
CA VAL A 288 12.64 -6.16 14.00
C VAL A 288 11.74 -5.02 14.46
N THR A 289 10.81 -4.58 13.62
CA THR A 289 9.91 -3.48 13.97
C THR A 289 8.77 -3.95 14.88
N GLY A 290 8.40 -5.23 14.84
CA GLY A 290 7.27 -5.79 15.59
C GLY A 290 5.89 -5.32 15.08
N TYR A 291 5.87 -4.57 13.97
CA TYR A 291 4.68 -4.05 13.33
C TYR A 291 4.38 -4.79 12.03
N TYR A 292 3.13 -4.69 11.57
CA TYR A 292 2.67 -5.18 10.27
C TYR A 292 2.95 -6.67 10.04
N PRO A 293 2.15 -7.57 10.64
CA PRO A 293 2.07 -8.94 10.13
C PRO A 293 1.68 -8.94 8.65
N GLN A 294 2.07 -10.00 7.96
CA GLN A 294 1.60 -10.24 6.60
C GLN A 294 0.12 -10.59 6.66
N MET A 295 -0.73 -9.77 6.03
CA MET A 295 -2.18 -9.94 6.04
C MET A 295 -2.71 -9.89 4.61
N ALA A 296 -3.79 -10.63 4.30
CA ALA A 296 -4.44 -10.54 3.00
C ALA A 296 -5.46 -9.38 2.92
N PHE A 297 -6.05 -9.02 4.06
CA PHE A 297 -7.04 -7.96 4.23
C PHE A 297 -6.45 -6.76 4.99
N ASN A 298 -7.21 -5.66 5.00
CA ASN A 298 -6.80 -4.34 5.50
C ASN A 298 -5.67 -3.66 4.69
N LEU A 299 -5.49 -2.35 4.86
CA LEU A 299 -4.40 -1.54 4.27
C LEU A 299 -3.01 -2.02 4.67
N GLY A 300 -2.91 -2.80 5.74
CA GLY A 300 -1.69 -3.49 6.16
C GLY A 300 -1.18 -4.49 5.13
N ASN A 301 -2.04 -5.00 4.24
CA ASN A 301 -1.68 -6.02 3.26
C ASN A 301 -0.62 -5.57 2.23
N ARG A 302 -0.34 -4.27 2.16
CA ARG A 302 0.75 -3.68 1.37
C ARG A 302 2.11 -4.31 1.63
N VAL A 303 2.34 -4.85 2.84
CA VAL A 303 3.60 -5.50 3.21
C VAL A 303 3.77 -6.88 2.57
N THR A 304 2.71 -7.49 2.02
CA THR A 304 2.82 -8.79 1.33
C THR A 304 3.40 -8.68 -0.08
N ILE A 305 3.69 -7.46 -0.55
CA ILE A 305 4.31 -7.21 -1.87
C ILE A 305 5.64 -7.97 -2.03
N TYR A 306 6.45 -8.10 -0.97
CA TYR A 306 7.71 -8.87 -1.00
C TYR A 306 7.48 -10.34 -1.36
N GLY A 307 6.45 -10.95 -0.77
CA GLY A 307 6.03 -12.32 -1.07
C GLY A 307 5.38 -12.49 -2.42
N SER A 308 4.59 -11.49 -2.80
CA SER A 308 3.81 -11.51 -4.03
C SER A 308 4.69 -11.55 -5.27
N LEU A 309 5.91 -10.98 -5.23
CA LEU A 309 6.88 -11.10 -6.32
C LEU A 309 7.30 -12.55 -6.57
N LEU A 310 7.56 -13.30 -5.48
CA LEU A 310 7.86 -14.74 -5.57
C LEU A 310 6.64 -15.52 -6.06
N ALA A 311 5.46 -15.25 -5.53
CA ALA A 311 4.22 -15.92 -5.92
C ALA A 311 3.89 -15.69 -7.41
N ALA A 312 3.97 -14.44 -7.89
CA ALA A 312 3.74 -14.09 -9.28
C ALA A 312 4.74 -14.78 -10.22
N TYR A 313 6.02 -14.84 -9.83
CA TYR A 313 7.04 -15.55 -10.58
C TYR A 313 6.74 -17.07 -10.67
N LEU A 314 6.34 -17.68 -9.56
CA LEU A 314 6.03 -19.11 -9.49
C LEU A 314 4.78 -19.48 -10.27
N LEU A 315 3.70 -18.68 -10.22
CA LEU A 315 2.47 -18.94 -10.98
C LEU A 315 2.72 -19.07 -12.49
N VAL A 316 3.74 -18.36 -13.01
CA VAL A 316 4.11 -18.38 -14.43
C VAL A 316 5.11 -19.50 -14.75
N THR A 317 5.99 -19.88 -13.83
CA THR A 317 7.15 -20.76 -14.10
C THR A 317 7.00 -22.19 -13.58
N ILE A 318 6.09 -22.47 -12.64
CA ILE A 318 5.85 -23.83 -12.18
C ILE A 318 5.36 -24.68 -13.36
N PRO A 319 5.89 -25.92 -13.52
CA PRO A 319 5.51 -26.82 -14.61
C PRO A 319 4.13 -27.45 -14.34
N VAL A 320 3.07 -26.67 -14.55
CA VAL A 320 1.67 -27.14 -14.55
C VAL A 320 1.13 -27.28 -15.97
N PRO A 321 0.12 -28.14 -16.20
CA PRO A 321 -0.55 -28.21 -17.50
C PRO A 321 -1.09 -26.84 -17.94
N GLN A 322 -0.94 -26.52 -19.23
CA GLN A 322 -1.29 -25.19 -19.77
C GLN A 322 -2.77 -24.80 -19.52
N ASN A 323 -3.68 -25.79 -19.54
CA ASN A 323 -5.09 -25.57 -19.24
C ASN A 323 -5.31 -25.16 -17.77
N VAL A 324 -4.62 -25.82 -16.83
CA VAL A 324 -4.68 -25.46 -15.41
C VAL A 324 -4.16 -24.04 -15.20
N ARG A 325 -3.02 -23.69 -15.83
CA ARG A 325 -2.48 -22.33 -15.76
C ARG A 325 -3.47 -21.29 -16.26
N ARG A 326 -4.12 -21.53 -17.41
CA ARG A 326 -5.12 -20.61 -17.97
C ARG A 326 -6.30 -20.40 -17.02
N VAL A 327 -6.82 -21.48 -16.41
CA VAL A 327 -7.91 -21.39 -15.43
C VAL A 327 -7.49 -20.58 -14.20
N VAL A 328 -6.30 -20.84 -13.65
CA VAL A 328 -5.77 -20.09 -12.51
C VAL A 328 -5.62 -18.61 -12.85
N LEU A 329 -5.03 -18.27 -14.00
CA LEU A 329 -4.89 -16.88 -14.46
C LEU A 329 -6.24 -16.19 -14.64
N LEU A 330 -7.27 -16.91 -15.13
CA LEU A 330 -8.61 -16.38 -15.26
C LEU A 330 -9.23 -16.07 -13.88
N ILE A 331 -9.10 -16.98 -12.91
CA ILE A 331 -9.56 -16.77 -11.53
C ILE A 331 -8.90 -15.51 -10.94
N PHE A 332 -7.58 -15.37 -11.10
CA PHE A 332 -6.85 -14.19 -10.65
C PHE A 332 -7.33 -12.93 -11.34
N LEU A 333 -7.54 -12.95 -12.66
CA LEU A 333 -8.01 -11.78 -13.39
C LEU A 333 -9.40 -11.32 -12.89
N VAL A 334 -10.33 -12.26 -12.68
CA VAL A 334 -11.67 -11.93 -12.16
C VAL A 334 -11.57 -11.38 -10.74
N ALA A 335 -10.70 -11.94 -9.89
CA ALA A 335 -10.44 -11.42 -8.55
C ALA A 335 -9.85 -9.99 -8.61
N ILE A 336 -8.85 -9.74 -9.46
CA ILE A 336 -8.21 -8.42 -9.64
C ILE A 336 -9.24 -7.36 -10.04
N VAL A 337 -10.10 -7.70 -11.01
CA VAL A 337 -11.14 -6.78 -11.49
C VAL A 337 -12.18 -6.52 -10.41
N GLY A 338 -12.54 -7.53 -9.61
CA GLY A 338 -13.46 -7.37 -8.48
C GLY A 338 -12.87 -6.56 -7.33
N ILE A 339 -11.58 -6.71 -7.00
CA ILE A 339 -10.89 -5.82 -6.06
C ILE A 339 -10.96 -4.37 -6.56
N SER A 340 -10.63 -4.14 -7.83
CA SER A 340 -10.76 -2.80 -8.44
C SER A 340 -12.18 -2.26 -8.33
N ALA A 341 -13.21 -3.10 -8.47
CA ALA A 341 -14.61 -2.68 -8.31
C ALA A 341 -14.91 -2.28 -6.85
N HIS A 342 -14.51 -3.11 -5.89
CA HIS A 342 -14.66 -2.85 -4.45
C HIS A 342 -14.05 -1.50 -4.04
N TRP A 343 -12.81 -1.22 -4.44
CA TRP A 343 -12.14 0.04 -4.13
C TRP A 343 -12.87 1.26 -4.73
N LYS A 344 -13.45 1.15 -5.92
CA LYS A 344 -14.21 2.25 -6.55
C LYS A 344 -15.55 2.48 -5.86
N GLN A 345 -16.27 1.40 -5.55
CA GLN A 345 -17.54 1.48 -4.83
C GLN A 345 -17.32 2.09 -3.44
N TRP A 346 -16.25 1.66 -2.75
CA TRP A 346 -15.92 2.23 -1.46
C TRP A 346 -15.57 3.71 -1.55
N ASN A 347 -14.77 4.13 -2.52
CA ASN A 347 -14.50 5.55 -2.75
C ASN A 347 -15.78 6.36 -2.98
N GLN A 348 -16.72 5.85 -3.78
CA GLN A 348 -18.03 6.51 -3.97
C GLN A 348 -18.80 6.65 -2.65
N HIS A 349 -18.80 5.61 -1.81
CA HIS A 349 -19.43 5.64 -0.49
C HIS A 349 -18.75 6.65 0.45
N GLN A 350 -17.41 6.69 0.47
CA GLN A 350 -16.66 7.67 1.27
C GLN A 350 -16.99 9.10 0.86
N MET A 351 -17.05 9.39 -0.44
CA MET A 351 -17.41 10.72 -0.93
C MET A 351 -18.85 11.09 -0.57
N TYR A 352 -19.78 10.12 -0.61
CA TYR A 352 -21.16 10.33 -0.15
C TYR A 352 -21.23 10.70 1.35
N VAL A 353 -20.51 9.98 2.21
CA VAL A 353 -20.46 10.29 3.65
C VAL A 353 -19.80 11.65 3.91
N ILE A 354 -18.74 12.01 3.18
CA ILE A 354 -18.10 13.33 3.27
C ILE A 354 -19.07 14.45 2.89
N ASP A 355 -19.88 14.25 1.84
CA ASP A 355 -20.88 15.22 1.40
C ASP A 355 -22.03 15.36 2.42
N ASN A 356 -22.44 14.27 3.07
CA ASN A 356 -23.39 14.31 4.20
C ASN A 356 -22.85 15.15 5.35
N ILE A 357 -21.61 14.87 5.80
CA ILE A 357 -20.94 15.65 6.86
C ILE A 357 -20.94 17.13 6.49
N ARG A 358 -20.51 17.48 5.27
CA ARG A 358 -20.45 18.87 4.77
C ARG A 358 -21.81 19.59 4.82
N LYS A 359 -22.90 18.88 4.53
CA LYS A 359 -24.25 19.44 4.43
C LYS A 359 -25.03 19.36 5.74
N ASN A 360 -24.47 18.74 6.77
CA ASN A 360 -25.17 18.50 8.02
C ASN A 360 -25.39 19.81 8.79
N LYS A 361 -26.65 20.16 9.01
CA LYS A 361 -27.04 21.41 9.68
C LYS A 361 -26.72 21.41 11.17
N GLU A 362 -26.81 20.25 11.82
CA GLU A 362 -26.55 20.12 13.26
C GLU A 362 -25.07 20.34 13.54
N LEU A 363 -24.19 19.73 12.74
CA LEU A 363 -22.74 19.97 12.77
C LEU A 363 -22.40 21.44 12.50
N ALA A 364 -23.06 22.06 11.50
CA ALA A 364 -22.84 23.47 11.19
C ALA A 364 -23.29 24.43 12.31
N SER A 365 -24.31 24.05 13.10
CA SER A 365 -24.81 24.84 14.22
C SER A 365 -24.09 24.58 15.54
N TYR A 366 -23.22 23.58 15.60
CA TYR A 366 -22.52 23.20 16.83
C TYR A 366 -21.46 24.24 17.21
N ASP A 367 -21.42 24.61 18.49
CA ASP A 367 -20.60 25.72 19.00
C ASP A 367 -19.11 25.39 19.15
N GLY A 368 -18.75 24.11 19.06
CA GLY A 368 -17.37 23.63 19.18
C GLY A 368 -16.83 23.60 20.61
N ALA A 369 -17.70 23.67 21.63
CA ALA A 369 -17.27 23.68 23.03
C ALA A 369 -16.63 22.34 23.45
N GLU A 370 -17.11 21.21 22.94
CA GLU A 370 -16.56 19.88 23.20
C GLU A 370 -16.22 19.14 21.89
N PRO A 371 -15.35 18.12 21.92
CA PRO A 371 -15.07 17.30 20.76
C PRO A 371 -16.30 16.50 20.31
N ILE A 372 -16.49 16.41 18.99
CA ILE A 372 -17.50 15.52 18.39
C ILE A 372 -16.89 14.15 18.17
N TYR A 373 -17.54 13.12 18.69
CA TYR A 373 -17.18 11.73 18.49
C TYR A 373 -17.91 11.16 17.27
N VAL A 374 -17.20 10.55 16.34
CA VAL A 374 -17.75 10.07 15.06
C VAL A 374 -17.81 8.55 15.06
N SER A 375 -19.02 8.01 14.94
CA SER A 375 -19.28 6.57 14.84
C SER A 375 -19.77 6.16 13.44
N GLY A 376 -19.66 4.87 13.13
CA GLY A 376 -20.07 4.32 11.82
C GLY A 376 -18.99 4.48 10.73
N ASN A 377 -19.17 3.79 9.59
CA ASN A 377 -18.32 3.89 8.40
C ASN A 377 -16.78 3.83 8.65
N GLN A 378 -16.35 3.03 9.62
CA GLN A 378 -14.93 2.94 9.99
C GLN A 378 -14.09 2.19 8.94
N TYR A 379 -14.68 1.17 8.33
CA TYR A 379 -14.03 0.29 7.36
C TYR A 379 -15.01 -0.16 6.29
N SER A 380 -14.53 -0.31 5.06
CA SER A 380 -15.18 -1.17 4.06
C SER A 380 -15.12 -2.63 4.52
N ARG A 381 -16.04 -3.45 4.02
CA ARG A 381 -16.02 -4.90 4.23
C ARG A 381 -15.94 -5.64 2.90
N MET A 382 -15.00 -6.58 2.81
CA MET A 382 -14.91 -7.55 1.72
C MET A 382 -15.30 -8.91 2.28
N GLY A 383 -16.55 -9.31 2.04
CA GLY A 383 -17.18 -10.37 2.84
C GLY A 383 -17.29 -9.97 4.32
N PRO A 384 -16.96 -10.85 5.28
CA PRO A 384 -17.01 -10.52 6.72
C PRO A 384 -15.77 -9.74 7.20
N PHE A 385 -14.77 -9.48 6.35
CA PHE A 385 -13.49 -8.93 6.75
C PHE A 385 -13.40 -7.42 6.50
N THR A 386 -12.88 -6.69 7.48
CA THR A 386 -12.52 -5.26 7.32
C THR A 386 -11.41 -5.11 6.30
N HIS A 387 -11.54 -4.16 5.36
CA HIS A 387 -10.60 -4.07 4.26
C HIS A 387 -10.04 -2.67 3.98
N ILE A 388 -10.86 -1.64 3.80
CA ILE A 388 -10.36 -0.28 3.50
C ILE A 388 -10.77 0.65 4.63
N GLU A 389 -9.81 1.29 5.28
CA GLU A 389 -10.05 2.15 6.45
C GLU A 389 -10.62 3.53 6.02
N PHE A 390 -11.47 4.12 6.88
CA PHE A 390 -12.03 5.45 6.67
C PHE A 390 -12.16 6.24 7.97
N LEU A 391 -13.29 6.19 8.69
CA LEU A 391 -13.50 6.96 9.94
C LEU A 391 -12.97 6.26 11.21
N SER A 392 -11.92 5.46 11.09
CA SER A 392 -11.40 4.63 12.19
C SER A 392 -10.32 5.30 13.05
N GLU A 393 -9.66 6.34 12.53
CA GLU A 393 -8.56 7.03 13.19
C GLU A 393 -8.88 8.49 13.47
N HIS A 394 -8.50 9.00 14.64
CA HIS A 394 -8.75 10.40 15.04
C HIS A 394 -8.22 11.41 14.03
N PHE A 395 -6.97 11.26 13.61
CA PHE A 395 -6.34 12.20 12.67
C PHE A 395 -7.01 12.19 11.29
N VAL A 396 -7.61 11.07 10.88
CA VAL A 396 -8.36 11.00 9.62
C VAL A 396 -9.71 11.71 9.76
N VAL A 397 -10.44 11.41 10.83
CA VAL A 397 -11.74 12.05 11.13
C VAL A 397 -11.59 13.57 11.24
N ASP A 398 -10.63 14.03 12.04
CA ASP A 398 -10.32 15.45 12.22
C ASP A 398 -9.96 16.12 10.89
N SER A 399 -9.15 15.46 10.06
CA SER A 399 -8.78 15.98 8.74
C SER A 399 -9.97 16.10 7.80
N ILE A 400 -10.88 15.14 7.79
CA ILE A 400 -12.10 15.21 6.97
C ILE A 400 -12.96 16.40 7.39
N PHE A 401 -13.17 16.61 8.69
CA PHE A 401 -13.97 17.73 9.19
C PHE A 401 -13.36 19.08 8.77
N LYS A 402 -12.03 19.22 8.84
CA LYS A 402 -11.33 20.40 8.33
C LYS A 402 -11.51 20.59 6.83
N LEU A 403 -11.36 19.52 6.03
CA LEU A 403 -11.51 19.56 4.58
C LEU A 403 -12.92 19.92 4.09
N VAL A 404 -13.94 19.70 4.91
CA VAL A 404 -15.33 20.08 4.58
C VAL A 404 -15.77 21.43 5.17
N GLY A 405 -14.85 22.19 5.76
CA GLY A 405 -15.10 23.56 6.23
C GLY A 405 -15.36 23.70 7.74
N TYR A 406 -15.21 22.64 8.52
CA TYR A 406 -15.37 22.67 9.98
C TYR A 406 -14.03 22.85 10.71
N GLU A 407 -13.24 23.85 10.33
CA GLU A 407 -11.88 24.08 10.88
C GLU A 407 -11.82 24.25 12.41
N LYS A 408 -12.92 24.73 13.01
CA LYS A 408 -13.02 24.99 14.44
C LYS A 408 -13.51 23.79 15.24
N LEU A 409 -14.04 22.75 14.59
CA LEU A 409 -14.55 21.57 15.27
C LEU A 409 -13.41 20.58 15.51
N SER A 410 -13.29 20.09 16.74
CA SER A 410 -12.44 18.92 17.03
C SER A 410 -13.27 17.66 16.83
N ALA A 411 -12.89 16.82 15.86
CA ALA A 411 -13.61 15.58 15.57
C ALA A 411 -12.73 14.36 15.83
N ARG A 412 -13.30 13.32 16.43
CA ARG A 412 -12.57 12.13 16.89
C ARG A 412 -13.31 10.86 16.52
N SER A 413 -12.62 9.84 16.03
CA SER A 413 -13.23 8.51 15.87
C SER A 413 -13.75 7.96 17.20
N LEU A 414 -14.91 7.30 17.16
CA LEU A 414 -15.46 6.49 18.23
C LEU A 414 -15.69 5.07 17.70
N ASN A 415 -14.93 4.12 18.24
CA ASN A 415 -14.91 2.74 17.80
C ASN A 415 -14.66 1.76 18.96
N LYS A 416 -14.61 0.46 18.66
CA LYS A 416 -14.44 -0.61 19.66
C LYS A 416 -13.17 -0.55 20.52
N ARG A 417 -12.18 0.28 20.15
CA ARG A 417 -10.95 0.47 20.93
C ARG A 417 -11.11 1.43 22.10
N PHE A 418 -12.20 2.21 22.09
CA PHE A 418 -12.52 3.15 23.15
C PHE A 418 -13.27 2.44 24.26
N VAL A 419 -12.91 2.78 25.50
CA VAL A 419 -13.63 2.33 26.68
C VAL A 419 -13.94 3.55 27.53
N TYR A 420 -15.15 3.58 28.08
CA TYR A 420 -15.54 4.60 29.03
C TYR A 420 -15.19 4.12 30.45
N GLU A 421 -14.28 4.82 31.12
CA GLU A 421 -13.85 4.53 32.49
C GLU A 421 -13.71 5.85 33.26
N ASN A 422 -14.27 5.92 34.48
CA ASN A 422 -14.13 7.05 35.41
C ASN A 422 -14.47 8.45 34.85
N GLY A 423 -15.49 8.58 34.00
CA GLY A 423 -15.83 9.88 33.40
C GLY A 423 -14.99 10.27 32.18
N ALA A 424 -14.16 9.35 31.68
CA ALA A 424 -13.31 9.59 30.52
C ALA A 424 -13.50 8.51 29.46
N ILE A 425 -13.30 8.91 28.20
CA ILE A 425 -13.16 8.02 27.06
C ILE A 425 -11.67 7.74 26.86
N ILE A 426 -11.27 6.47 26.99
CA ILE A 426 -9.88 6.02 26.89
C ILE A 426 -9.66 5.32 25.55
N ASP A 427 -8.74 5.85 24.73
CA ASP A 427 -8.25 5.14 23.53
C ASP A 427 -7.20 4.10 23.94
N LYS A 428 -7.56 2.82 23.94
CA LYS A 428 -6.62 1.73 24.31
C LYS A 428 -5.44 1.57 23.35
N LYS A 429 -5.50 2.11 22.13
CA LYS A 429 -4.42 2.01 21.14
C LYS A 429 -3.30 2.99 21.43
N TYR A 430 -3.65 4.22 21.78
CA TYR A 430 -2.70 5.30 22.07
C TYR A 430 -2.47 5.51 23.57
N ASN A 431 -3.31 4.89 24.41
CA ASN A 431 -3.37 5.11 25.85
C ASN A 431 -3.63 6.59 26.18
N ASP A 432 -4.48 7.22 25.36
CA ASP A 432 -4.91 8.61 25.50
C ASP A 432 -6.23 8.67 26.25
N GLU A 433 -6.30 9.53 27.27
CA GLU A 433 -7.49 9.73 28.08
C GLU A 433 -8.15 11.06 27.73
N HIS A 434 -9.47 11.02 27.55
CA HIS A 434 -10.27 12.18 27.19
C HIS A 434 -11.42 12.33 28.19
N PRO A 435 -11.30 13.23 29.17
CA PRO A 435 -12.39 13.55 30.07
C PRO A 435 -13.62 13.96 29.25
N VAL A 436 -14.77 13.40 29.58
CA VAL A 436 -16.05 13.80 28.98
C VAL A 436 -16.98 14.31 30.07
N GLY A 437 -17.74 15.35 29.73
CA GLY A 437 -18.75 15.91 30.62
C GLY A 437 -19.94 14.97 30.85
N GLY A 438 -21.06 15.52 31.34
CA GLY A 438 -22.30 14.76 31.53
C GLY A 438 -22.96 14.28 30.23
N THR A 439 -22.55 14.83 29.09
CA THR A 439 -23.07 14.52 27.75
C THR A 439 -21.89 14.35 26.79
N VAL A 440 -21.99 13.39 25.88
CA VAL A 440 -21.04 13.14 24.80
C VAL A 440 -21.77 13.40 23.49
N MET A 441 -21.22 14.29 22.67
CA MET A 441 -21.74 14.57 21.34
C MET A 441 -21.22 13.52 20.35
N VAL A 442 -22.12 12.72 19.78
CA VAL A 442 -21.81 11.64 18.85
C VAL A 442 -22.46 11.90 17.49
N TYR A 443 -21.66 12.13 16.47
CA TYR A 443 -22.11 12.12 15.09
C TYR A 443 -22.10 10.69 14.53
N ASN A 444 -23.30 10.17 14.24
CA ASN A 444 -23.45 8.87 13.59
C ASN A 444 -23.41 9.06 12.06
N SER A 445 -22.29 8.68 11.45
CA SER A 445 -22.07 8.81 10.01
C SER A 445 -22.92 7.86 9.15
N GLU A 446 -23.57 6.84 9.73
CA GLU A 446 -24.48 5.95 9.01
C GLU A 446 -25.88 6.57 8.86
N SER A 447 -26.35 7.27 9.90
CA SER A 447 -27.67 7.91 9.91
C SER A 447 -27.62 9.41 9.62
N ASP A 448 -26.43 10.01 9.50
CA ASP A 448 -26.20 11.45 9.31
C ASP A 448 -26.87 12.31 10.41
N GLN A 449 -26.68 11.93 11.67
CA GLN A 449 -27.30 12.59 12.83
C GLN A 449 -26.29 12.88 13.93
N LEU A 450 -26.40 14.06 14.54
CA LEU A 450 -25.67 14.44 15.74
C LEU A 450 -26.53 14.14 16.97
N LEU A 451 -26.04 13.24 17.82
CA LEU A 451 -26.74 12.76 19.01
C LEU A 451 -26.03 13.27 20.27
N ALA A 452 -26.80 13.72 21.26
CA ALA A 452 -26.32 13.97 22.61
C ALA A 452 -26.57 12.72 23.46
N ILE A 453 -25.51 12.02 23.85
CA ILE A 453 -25.60 10.80 24.66
C ILE A 453 -25.19 11.14 26.09
N SER A 454 -26.01 10.80 27.08
CA SER A 454 -25.60 10.97 28.47
C SER A 454 -24.42 10.05 28.79
N ALA A 455 -23.42 10.56 29.52
CA ALA A 455 -22.25 9.78 29.92
C ALA A 455 -22.55 8.77 31.06
N GLN A 456 -23.79 8.70 31.56
CA GLN A 456 -24.22 7.80 32.64
C GLN A 456 -24.73 6.45 32.15
#